data_AF-A0A7U7GB26-F1
#
_entry.id   AF-A0A7U7GB26-F1
#
_cell.length_a   1.000
_cell.length_b   1.000
_cell.length_c   1.000
_cell.angle_alpha   90.00
_cell.angle_beta   90.00
_cell.angle_gamma   90.00
#
_symmetry.space_group_name_H-M   'P 1'
#
loop_
_entity.id
_entity.type
_entity.pdbx_description
1 polymer ?
#
loop_
_entity_poly.entity_id
_entity_poly.type
_entity_poly.pdbx_seq_one_letter_code
_entity_poly.pdbx_strand_id
1 'polypeptide(L)' 'MTYDGNTFEIEFADPDGRTYALLPVQAGRLMRLRDVPEYAMA' A
#
# COMPACT_ATOMS: atom_id res chain seq x y z
N MET A 1 1.64 9.28 -0.11
CA MET A 1 2.20 10.06 1.02
C MET A 1 1.47 9.67 2.30
N THR A 2 2.11 9.62 3.46
CA THR A 2 1.41 9.36 4.74
C THR A 2 0.99 10.67 5.37
N TYR A 3 -0.30 10.81 5.64
CA TYR A 3 -0.79 11.80 6.60
C TYR A 3 -0.67 11.15 7.97
N ASP A 4 -0.05 11.84 8.94
CA ASP A 4 0.12 11.45 10.36
C ASP A 4 0.75 10.07 10.69
N GLY A 5 1.07 9.25 9.69
CA GLY A 5 1.62 7.90 9.86
C GLY A 5 0.55 6.80 10.01
N ASN A 6 -0.74 7.16 10.09
CA ASN A 6 -1.87 6.22 10.21
C ASN A 6 -2.89 6.34 9.07
N THR A 7 -2.74 7.33 8.18
CA THR A 7 -3.60 7.46 7.00
C THR A 7 -2.76 7.37 5.73
N PHE A 8 -3.17 6.47 4.83
CA PHE A 8 -2.44 6.14 3.62
C PHE A 8 -3.32 6.34 2.38
N GLU A 9 -2.72 6.94 1.36
CA GLU A 9 -3.30 7.03 0.03
C GLU A 9 -3.03 5.74 -0.74
N ILE A 10 -4.09 5.13 -1.27
CA ILE A 10 -4.05 3.84 -1.96
C ILE A 10 -4.62 4.02 -3.36
N GLU A 11 -3.85 3.63 -4.36
CA GLU A 11 -4.27 3.54 -5.76
C GLU A 11 -4.87 2.16 -6.03
N PHE A 12 -6.08 2.12 -6.58
CA PHE A 12 -6.67 0.89 -7.09
C PHE A 12 -6.39 0.75 -8.59
N ALA A 13 -6.00 -0.45 -9.02
CA ALA A 13 -5.86 -0.80 -10.43
C ALA A 13 -7.26 -1.05 -11.03
N ASP A 14 -8.06 0.02 -11.15
CA ASP A 14 -9.36 -0.02 -11.80
C ASP A 14 -9.17 0.19 -13.32
N PRO A 15 -9.94 -0.48 -14.20
CA PRO A 15 -9.83 -0.34 -15.65
C PRO A 15 -9.98 1.09 -16.16
N ASP A 16 -10.71 1.94 -15.42
CA ASP A 16 -10.97 3.34 -15.78
C ASP A 16 -9.89 4.32 -15.30
N GLY A 17 -8.86 3.82 -14.60
CA GLY A 17 -7.71 4.60 -14.21
C GLY A 17 -7.95 5.46 -12.97
N ARG A 18 -7.28 5.05 -11.89
CA ARG A 18 -6.91 5.89 -10.74
C ARG A 18 -8.07 6.32 -9.84
N THR A 19 -8.70 5.35 -9.20
CA THR A 19 -9.35 5.65 -7.93
C THR A 19 -8.29 5.64 -6.85
N TYR A 20 -8.05 6.79 -6.23
CA TYR A 20 -7.28 6.88 -4.99
C TYR A 20 -8.26 6.93 -3.82
N ALA A 21 -8.00 6.18 -2.75
CA ALA A 21 -8.71 6.33 -1.48
C ALA A 21 -7.72 6.59 -0.34
N LEU A 22 -8.12 7.42 0.61
CA LEU A 22 -7.45 7.54 1.90
C LEU A 22 -8.04 6.48 2.82
N LEU A 23 -7.24 5.49 3.19
CA LEU A 23 -7.65 4.49 4.17
C LEU A 23 -6.95 4.73 5.51
N PRO A 24 -7.68 4.66 6.64
CA PRO A 24 -7.11 4.69 7.97
C PRO A 24 -6.51 3.31 8.28
N VAL A 25 -5.24 3.11 7.94
CA VAL A 25 -4.51 1.87 8.17
C VAL A 25 -3.31 2.17 9.06
N GLN A 26 -3.21 1.49 10.20
CA GLN A 26 -2.02 1.61 11.05
C GLN A 26 -0.79 1.08 10.32
N ALA A 27 0.34 1.80 10.40
CA ALA A 27 1.58 1.43 9.70
C ALA A 27 2.05 0.00 9.98
N GLY A 28 1.86 -0.50 11.21
CA GLY A 28 2.22 -1.88 11.59
C GLY A 28 1.38 -2.98 10.93
N ARG A 29 0.33 -2.62 10.19
CA ARG A 29 -0.50 -3.56 9.40
C ARG A 29 -0.12 -3.57 7.93
N LEU A 30 0.83 -2.73 7.50
CA LEU A 30 1.31 -2.69 6.13
C LEU A 30 2.56 -3.55 5.99
N MET A 31 2.68 -4.21 4.84
CA MET A 31 3.90 -4.88 4.43
C MET A 31 4.52 -4.15 3.24
N ARG A 32 5.85 -4.09 3.19
CA ARG A 32 6.53 -3.53 2.03
C ARG A 32 6.42 -4.53 0.89
N LEU A 33 5.73 -4.12 -0.19
CA LEU A 33 5.74 -4.89 -1.43
C LEU A 33 7.18 -4.98 -1.95
N ARG A 34 7.62 -6.20 -2.28
CA ARG A 34 8.94 -6.48 -2.84
C ARG A 34 8.79 -7.05 -4.24
N ASP A 35 9.79 -6.82 -5.08
CA ASP A 35 9.82 -7.33 -6.46
C ASP A 35 9.98 -8.85 -6.51
N VAL A 36 10.60 -9.44 -5.49
CA VAL A 36 10.85 -10.88 -5.38
C VAL A 36 10.21 -11.40 -4.09
N PRO A 37 9.48 -12.53 -4.12
CA PRO A 37 8.92 -13.14 -2.91
C PRO A 37 10.00 -13.42 -1.87
N GLU A 38 9.69 -13.21 -0.60
CA GLU A 38 10.67 -13.34 0.49
C GLU A 38 11.24 -14.77 0.62
N TYR A 39 10.44 -15.78 0.27
CA TYR A 39 10.89 -17.17 0.18
C TYR A 39 11.94 -17.41 -0.93
N ALA A 40 11.95 -16.60 -1.98
CA ALA A 40 12.88 -16.72 -3.10
C ALA A 40 14.20 -15.96 -2.91
N MET A 41 14.40 -15.31 -1.74
CA MET A 41 15.67 -14.64 -1.37
C MET A 41 16.59 -15.50 -0.47
N ALA A 42 16.23 -16.77 -0.21
CA ALA A 42 16.96 -17.71 0.65
C ALA A 42 17.93 -18.60 -0.12
#